data_AF-A0A444JP60-F1
#
_entry.id   AF-A0A444JP60-F1
#
_cell.length_a   1.000
_cell.length_b   1.000
_cell.length_c   1.000
_cell.angle_alpha   90.00
_cell.angle_beta   90.00
_cell.angle_gamma   90.00
#
_symmetry.space_group_name_H-M   'P 1'
#
loop_
_entity.id
_entity.type
_entity.pdbx_description
1 polymer ?
#
loop_
_entity_poly.entity_id
_entity_poly.type
_entity_poly.pdbx_seq_one_letter_code
_entity_poly.pdbx_strand_id
1 'polypeptide(L)'
;MAWFDWPFILSSVFAQLSIGAFLILGSVIFSGKLCFGQTDRLHKTMPVLWMLLFASLALREINLVLSQTHSVYSFSIEAMIVTIFFVLALLYWFAEKALIGSDATRKVMLSVVLMSGLVYFGHGLMQRSEQWLVAAHFIATTLCGGTLFAHTALVRAEHKVEEVNRYLPLLGAVIAVICLLTGIPQLADLASRAETYNEISPFVAHVLSLGLLLAAVGVWLMPIITKSKPVLHVMTFALALIFISSYCAGVGY
;
A
#
# COMPACT_ATOMS: atom_id res chain seq x y z
N MET A 1 -9.23 10.29 18.56
CA MET A 1 -9.03 8.83 18.61
C MET A 1 -8.81 8.34 20.02
N ALA A 2 -9.34 7.17 20.36
CA ALA A 2 -8.97 6.51 21.59
C ALA A 2 -7.62 5.82 21.42
N TRP A 3 -6.86 5.66 22.50
CA TRP A 3 -5.54 5.01 22.46
C TRP A 3 -5.59 3.61 21.84
N PHE A 4 -6.72 2.92 21.89
CA PHE A 4 -6.85 1.55 21.36
C PHE A 4 -7.06 1.46 19.84
N ASP A 5 -7.18 2.56 19.10
CA ASP A 5 -7.48 2.55 17.65
C ASP A 5 -6.25 2.28 16.76
N TRP A 6 -5.03 2.35 17.32
CA TRP A 6 -3.79 2.13 16.57
C TRP A 6 -3.71 0.78 15.80
N PRO A 7 -4.21 -0.37 16.31
CA PRO A 7 -4.14 -1.63 15.56
C PRO A 7 -5.04 -1.59 14.33
N PHE A 8 -6.17 -0.87 14.40
CA PHE A 8 -7.08 -0.72 13.26
C PHE A 8 -6.44 0.12 12.15
N ILE A 9 -5.79 1.23 12.51
CA ILE A 9 -5.04 2.07 11.56
C ILE A 9 -3.94 1.26 10.91
N LEU A 10 -3.13 0.58 11.71
CA LEU A 10 -2.02 -0.22 11.23
C LEU A 10 -2.49 -1.36 10.31
N SER A 11 -3.62 -1.99 10.65
CA SER A 11 -4.28 -2.97 9.81
C SER A 11 -4.58 -2.41 8.42
N SER A 12 -5.18 -1.22 8.34
CA SER A 12 -5.51 -0.59 7.07
C SER A 12 -4.27 -0.29 6.22
N VAL A 13 -3.20 0.23 6.84
CA VAL A 13 -1.94 0.56 6.15
C VAL A 13 -1.30 -0.71 5.58
N PHE A 14 -1.26 -1.81 6.34
CA PHE A 14 -0.71 -3.08 5.87
C PHE A 14 -1.51 -3.67 4.71
N ALA A 15 -2.84 -3.61 4.73
CA ALA A 15 -3.67 -4.05 3.62
C ALA A 15 -3.40 -3.21 2.37
N GLN A 16 -3.45 -1.89 2.48
CA GLN A 16 -3.26 -0.95 1.37
C GLN A 16 -1.89 -1.12 0.70
N LEU A 17 -0.80 -1.16 1.50
CA LEU A 17 0.55 -1.36 0.97
C LEU A 17 0.70 -2.72 0.26
N SER A 18 0.16 -3.78 0.85
CA SER A 18 0.34 -5.14 0.31
C SER A 18 -0.48 -5.38 -0.96
N ILE A 19 -1.75 -4.97 -0.97
CA ILE A 19 -2.63 -5.08 -2.14
C ILE A 19 -2.11 -4.18 -3.27
N GLY A 20 -1.76 -2.94 -2.93
CA GLY A 20 -1.15 -2.00 -3.88
C GLY A 20 0.14 -2.52 -4.50
N ALA A 21 1.03 -3.11 -3.69
CA ALA A 21 2.24 -3.73 -4.19
C ALA A 21 1.95 -4.89 -5.12
N PHE A 22 1.00 -5.76 -4.75
CA PHE A 22 0.64 -6.90 -5.58
C PHE A 22 0.00 -6.46 -6.92
N LEU A 23 -0.80 -5.39 -6.96
CA LEU A 23 -1.35 -4.86 -8.22
C LEU A 23 -0.24 -4.49 -9.21
N ILE A 24 0.81 -3.83 -8.74
CA ILE A 24 1.96 -3.45 -9.57
C ILE A 24 2.81 -4.67 -9.93
N LEU A 25 3.14 -5.53 -8.97
CA LEU A 25 3.92 -6.75 -9.22
C LEU A 25 3.22 -7.69 -10.20
N GLY A 26 1.92 -7.92 -10.00
CA GLY A 26 1.10 -8.74 -10.87
C GLY A 26 1.04 -8.15 -12.28
N SER A 27 0.91 -6.83 -12.42
CA SER A 27 0.97 -6.17 -13.73
C SER A 27 2.33 -6.34 -14.43
N VAL A 28 3.43 -6.24 -13.68
CA VAL A 28 4.78 -6.47 -14.21
C VAL A 28 4.97 -7.93 -14.62
N ILE A 29 4.48 -8.89 -13.84
CA ILE A 29 4.50 -10.32 -14.21
C ILE A 29 3.65 -10.55 -15.47
N PHE A 30 2.47 -9.94 -15.56
CA PHE A 30 1.58 -10.03 -16.72
C PHE A 30 2.21 -9.50 -18.00
N SER A 31 3.08 -8.50 -17.89
CA SER A 31 3.80 -7.93 -19.04
C SER A 31 4.77 -8.90 -19.72
N GLY A 32 5.15 -9.99 -19.06
CA GLY A 32 6.08 -10.99 -19.61
C GLY A 32 7.52 -10.51 -19.80
N LYS A 33 7.86 -9.28 -19.37
CA LYS A 33 9.21 -8.72 -19.51
C LYS A 33 10.25 -9.31 -18.55
N LEU A 34 9.81 -10.00 -17.50
CA LEU A 34 10.70 -10.66 -16.53
C LEU A 34 11.13 -12.03 -17.06
N CYS A 35 12.43 -12.33 -16.99
CA CYS A 35 12.90 -13.67 -17.30
C CYS A 35 12.49 -14.66 -16.20
N PHE A 36 12.42 -15.96 -16.52
CA PHE A 36 11.99 -17.00 -15.58
C PHE A 36 12.73 -16.94 -14.24
N GLY A 37 14.06 -16.75 -14.26
CA GLY A 37 14.87 -16.62 -13.04
C GLY A 37 14.54 -15.36 -12.20
N GLN A 38 14.19 -14.24 -12.83
CA GLN A 38 13.74 -13.03 -12.13
C GLN A 38 12.37 -13.23 -11.52
N THR A 39 11.45 -13.85 -12.26
CA THR A 39 10.11 -14.18 -11.77
C THR A 39 10.18 -15.14 -10.58
N ASP A 40 11.04 -16.16 -10.61
CA ASP A 40 11.22 -17.07 -9.46
C ASP A 40 11.73 -16.34 -8.20
N ARG A 41 12.74 -15.47 -8.37
CA ARG A 41 13.28 -14.64 -7.27
C ARG A 41 12.24 -13.67 -6.74
N LEU A 42 11.42 -13.07 -7.61
CA LEU A 42 10.32 -12.21 -7.19
C LEU A 42 9.28 -12.98 -6.37
N HIS A 43 8.88 -14.18 -6.79
CA HIS A 43 7.96 -15.01 -6.00
C HIS A 43 8.54 -15.41 -4.63
N LYS A 44 9.87 -15.44 -4.47
CA LYS A 44 10.53 -15.67 -3.17
C LYS A 44 10.46 -14.45 -2.25
N THR A 45 10.16 -13.25 -2.75
CA THR A 45 9.97 -12.04 -1.92
C THR A 45 8.52 -11.83 -1.49
N MET A 46 7.56 -12.41 -2.20
CA MET A 46 6.12 -12.29 -1.91
C MET A 46 5.67 -12.75 -0.50
N PRO A 47 6.33 -13.68 0.21
CA PRO A 47 5.95 -14.00 1.60
C PRO A 47 5.84 -12.80 2.54
N VAL A 48 6.59 -11.73 2.30
CA VAL A 48 6.46 -10.49 3.08
C VAL A 48 5.07 -9.87 2.91
N LEU A 49 4.49 -9.88 1.70
CA LEU A 49 3.13 -9.40 1.45
C LEU A 49 2.10 -10.23 2.21
N TRP A 50 2.29 -11.55 2.26
CA TRP A 50 1.41 -12.46 2.99
C TRP A 50 1.47 -12.23 4.50
N MET A 51 2.67 -12.00 5.05
CA MET A 51 2.80 -11.66 6.46
C MET A 51 2.12 -10.33 6.81
N LEU A 52 2.21 -9.34 5.93
CA LEU A 52 1.54 -8.04 6.14
C LEU A 52 0.01 -8.15 6.03
N LEU A 53 -0.52 -8.92 5.07
CA LEU A 53 -1.96 -9.17 4.97
C LEU A 53 -2.49 -9.98 6.16
N PHE A 54 -1.73 -10.98 6.62
CA PHE A 54 -2.06 -11.72 7.83
C PHE A 54 -2.05 -10.79 9.05
N ALA A 55 -1.00 -9.99 9.23
CA ALA A 55 -0.90 -9.02 10.32
C ALA A 55 -2.03 -7.98 10.27
N SER A 56 -2.42 -7.53 9.07
CA SER A 56 -3.57 -6.65 8.87
C SER A 56 -4.85 -7.24 9.45
N LEU A 57 -5.22 -8.43 9.00
CA LEU A 57 -6.42 -9.12 9.48
C LEU A 57 -6.35 -9.42 10.98
N ALA A 58 -5.20 -9.86 11.50
CA ALA A 58 -5.02 -10.15 12.91
C ALA A 58 -5.17 -8.89 13.79
N LEU A 59 -4.52 -7.78 13.43
CA LEU A 59 -4.60 -6.51 14.17
C LEU A 59 -6.02 -5.95 14.21
N ARG A 60 -6.75 -6.08 13.10
CA ARG A 60 -8.16 -5.71 13.03
C ARG A 60 -8.99 -6.51 14.03
N GLU A 61 -8.89 -7.83 14.01
CA GLU A 61 -9.68 -8.68 14.90
C GLU A 61 -9.29 -8.48 16.37
N ILE A 62 -8.01 -8.25 16.67
CA ILE A 62 -7.54 -7.86 18.01
C ILE A 62 -8.21 -6.56 18.46
N ASN A 63 -8.28 -5.53 17.61
CA ASN A 63 -8.95 -4.28 17.95
C ASN A 63 -10.46 -4.46 18.20
N LEU A 64 -11.14 -5.31 17.42
CA LEU A 64 -12.55 -5.65 17.66
C LEU A 64 -12.77 -6.35 19.00
N VAL A 65 -11.89 -7.29 19.37
CA VAL A 65 -11.93 -7.96 20.68
C VAL A 65 -11.67 -6.98 21.83
N LEU A 66 -10.65 -6.10 21.69
CA LEU A 66 -10.28 -5.13 22.71
C LEU A 66 -11.33 -4.03 22.91
N SER A 67 -12.00 -3.60 21.84
CA SER A 67 -13.05 -2.58 21.89
C SER A 67 -14.37 -3.08 22.50
N GLN A 68 -14.45 -4.37 22.88
CA GLN A 68 -15.65 -5.02 23.42
C GLN A 68 -16.90 -4.78 22.57
N THR A 69 -16.71 -4.54 21.27
CA THR A 69 -17.81 -4.41 20.32
C THR A 69 -18.35 -5.82 20.07
N HIS A 70 -19.29 -6.24 20.92
CA HIS A 70 -20.05 -7.49 20.78
C HIS A 70 -20.99 -7.41 19.57
N SER A 71 -20.44 -7.30 18.37
CA SER A 71 -21.20 -7.60 17.15
C SER A 71 -21.05 -9.09 16.92
N VAL A 72 -22.12 -9.85 17.12
CA VAL A 72 -22.11 -11.32 16.94
C VAL A 72 -21.75 -11.69 15.48
N TYR A 73 -21.91 -10.76 14.53
CA TYR A 73 -21.64 -10.98 13.09
C TYR A 73 -21.37 -9.69 12.28
N SER A 74 -20.37 -8.86 12.56
CA SER A 74 -20.00 -7.78 11.60
C SER A 74 -18.58 -7.90 11.07
N PHE A 75 -18.35 -8.97 10.32
CA PHE A 75 -17.23 -9.00 9.40
C PHE A 75 -17.45 -7.93 8.32
N SER A 76 -16.68 -6.84 8.38
CA SER A 76 -16.90 -5.70 7.49
C SER A 76 -16.64 -6.10 6.04
N ILE A 77 -17.33 -5.46 5.10
CA ILE A 77 -17.12 -5.68 3.66
C ILE A 77 -15.64 -5.49 3.27
N GLU A 78 -14.96 -4.48 3.82
CA GLU A 78 -13.53 -4.25 3.55
C GLU A 78 -12.67 -5.45 3.97
N ALA A 79 -12.84 -5.95 5.20
CA ALA A 79 -12.15 -7.16 5.66
C ALA A 79 -12.47 -8.40 4.81
N MET A 80 -13.70 -8.53 4.32
CA MET A 80 -14.07 -9.60 3.41
C MET A 80 -13.33 -9.53 2.09
N ILE A 81 -13.25 -8.34 1.49
CA ILE A 81 -12.51 -8.15 0.24
C ILE A 81 -11.01 -8.44 0.47
N VAL A 82 -10.43 -7.96 1.58
CA VAL A 82 -9.01 -8.23 1.94
C VAL A 82 -8.76 -9.73 2.12
N THR A 83 -9.64 -10.45 2.82
CA THR A 83 -9.53 -11.90 3.00
C THR A 83 -9.66 -12.67 1.68
N ILE A 84 -10.64 -12.31 0.85
CA ILE A 84 -10.80 -12.91 -0.48
C ILE A 84 -9.56 -12.67 -1.34
N PHE A 85 -9.06 -11.43 -1.36
CA PHE A 85 -7.81 -11.09 -2.04
C PHE A 85 -6.65 -11.96 -1.53
N PHE A 86 -6.49 -12.04 -0.21
CA PHE A 86 -5.38 -12.78 0.40
C PHE A 86 -5.42 -14.27 0.05
N VAL A 87 -6.59 -14.92 0.13
CA VAL A 87 -6.77 -16.32 -0.24
C VAL A 87 -6.47 -16.54 -1.71
N LEU A 88 -7.04 -15.73 -2.61
CA LEU A 88 -6.79 -15.85 -4.06
C LEU A 88 -5.31 -15.66 -4.39
N ALA A 89 -4.66 -14.68 -3.76
CA ALA A 89 -3.26 -14.35 -3.98
C ALA A 89 -2.32 -15.47 -3.47
N LEU A 90 -2.63 -16.09 -2.33
CA LEU A 90 -1.93 -17.27 -1.83
C LEU A 90 -2.11 -18.47 -2.76
N LEU A 91 -3.34 -18.74 -3.22
CA LEU A 91 -3.61 -19.84 -4.15
C LEU A 91 -2.82 -19.67 -5.45
N TYR A 92 -2.80 -18.45 -6.00
CA TYR A 92 -1.95 -18.12 -7.16
C TYR A 92 -0.47 -18.35 -6.84
N TRP A 93 0.02 -17.83 -5.71
CA TRP A 93 1.43 -17.96 -5.34
C TRP A 93 1.88 -19.41 -5.18
N PHE A 94 1.06 -20.25 -4.54
CA PHE A 94 1.32 -21.69 -4.44
C PHE A 94 1.27 -22.38 -5.80
N ALA A 95 0.28 -22.05 -6.64
CA ALA A 95 0.19 -22.62 -7.99
C ALA A 95 1.39 -22.26 -8.87
N GLU A 96 1.90 -21.02 -8.78
CA GLU A 96 3.09 -20.59 -9.50
C GLU A 96 4.36 -21.23 -8.94
N LYS A 97 4.50 -21.34 -7.61
CA LYS A 97 5.67 -21.98 -6.99
C LYS A 97 5.75 -23.48 -7.21
N ALA A 98 4.62 -24.18 -7.14
CA ALA A 98 4.55 -25.62 -7.36
C ALA A 98 4.36 -25.97 -8.85
N LEU A 99 4.31 -24.97 -9.74
CA LEU A 99 4.05 -25.14 -11.18
C LEU A 99 2.79 -25.96 -11.45
N ILE A 100 1.74 -25.76 -10.64
CA ILE A 100 0.47 -26.48 -10.76
C ILE A 100 -0.30 -25.94 -11.96
N GLY A 101 -0.77 -26.84 -12.81
CA GLY A 101 -1.56 -26.51 -14.00
C GLY A 101 -0.74 -25.97 -15.17
N SER A 102 -1.43 -25.49 -16.20
CA SER A 102 -0.81 -24.89 -17.38
C SER A 102 -0.43 -23.42 -17.14
N ASP A 103 0.42 -22.86 -18.00
CA ASP A 103 0.77 -21.43 -17.95
C ASP A 103 -0.47 -20.53 -18.12
N ALA A 104 -1.41 -20.94 -18.98
CA ALA A 104 -2.68 -20.24 -19.17
C ALA A 104 -3.51 -20.21 -17.88
N THR A 105 -3.60 -21.33 -17.15
CA THR A 105 -4.36 -21.35 -15.89
C THR A 105 -3.77 -20.42 -14.84
N ARG A 106 -2.44 -20.37 -14.72
CA ARG A 106 -1.78 -19.48 -13.74
C ARG A 106 -1.92 -18.00 -14.10
N LYS A 107 -1.91 -17.67 -15.39
CA LYS A 107 -2.23 -16.31 -15.88
C LYS A 107 -3.68 -15.91 -15.59
N VAL A 108 -4.65 -16.83 -15.75
CA VAL A 108 -6.05 -16.58 -15.37
C VAL A 108 -6.17 -16.36 -13.87
N MET A 109 -5.51 -17.18 -13.04
CA MET A 109 -5.48 -16.97 -11.59
C MET A 109 -4.91 -15.60 -11.24
N LEU A 110 -3.77 -15.21 -11.83
CA LEU A 110 -3.18 -13.88 -11.63
C LEU A 110 -4.16 -12.76 -12.00
N SER A 111 -4.86 -12.90 -13.14
CA SER A 111 -5.87 -11.92 -13.56
C SER A 111 -7.01 -11.81 -12.55
N VAL A 112 -7.51 -12.92 -12.01
CA VAL A 112 -8.55 -12.92 -10.97
C VAL A 112 -8.07 -12.21 -9.69
N VAL A 113 -6.82 -12.42 -9.28
CA VAL A 113 -6.24 -11.72 -8.12
C VAL A 113 -6.09 -10.22 -8.39
N LEU A 114 -5.64 -9.83 -9.59
CA LEU A 114 -5.57 -8.41 -9.96
C LEU A 114 -6.95 -7.76 -9.92
N MET A 115 -7.97 -8.44 -10.45
CA MET A 115 -9.35 -7.94 -10.41
C MET A 115 -9.86 -7.78 -8.96
N SER A 116 -9.59 -8.73 -8.06
CA SER A 116 -10.00 -8.59 -6.66
C SER A 116 -9.27 -7.43 -5.95
N GLY A 117 -8.00 -7.17 -6.29
CA GLY A 117 -7.27 -6.01 -5.80
C GLY A 117 -7.84 -4.68 -6.32
N LEU A 118 -8.33 -4.64 -7.56
CA LEU A 118 -9.03 -3.48 -8.12
C LEU A 118 -10.39 -3.26 -7.45
N VAL A 119 -11.11 -4.35 -7.11
CA VAL A 119 -12.35 -4.27 -6.33
C VAL A 119 -12.08 -3.67 -4.94
N TYR A 120 -10.99 -4.08 -4.27
CA TYR A 120 -10.56 -3.45 -3.01
C TYR A 120 -10.33 -1.96 -3.17
N PHE A 121 -9.56 -1.57 -4.19
CA PHE A 121 -9.25 -0.16 -4.43
C PHE A 121 -10.52 0.67 -4.74
N GLY A 122 -11.40 0.16 -5.61
CA GLY A 122 -12.65 0.83 -5.95
C GLY A 122 -13.59 0.98 -4.76
N HIS A 123 -13.80 -0.09 -3.99
CA HIS A 123 -14.62 -0.04 -2.78
C HIS A 123 -14.04 0.93 -1.74
N GLY A 124 -12.73 0.91 -1.52
CA GLY A 124 -12.06 1.79 -0.58
C GLY A 124 -12.22 3.28 -0.91
N LEU A 125 -12.22 3.62 -2.21
CA LEU A 125 -12.51 4.97 -2.70
C LEU A 125 -13.97 5.37 -2.50
N MET A 126 -14.91 4.48 -2.82
CA MET A 126 -16.34 4.75 -2.64
C MET A 126 -16.67 5.06 -1.18
N GLN A 127 -16.11 4.29 -0.25
CA GLN A 127 -16.31 4.48 1.19
C GLN A 127 -15.74 5.80 1.72
N ARG A 128 -14.74 6.38 1.05
CA ARG A 128 -14.04 7.60 1.46
C ARG A 128 -14.39 8.81 0.59
N SER A 129 -15.38 8.68 -0.29
CA SER A 129 -15.74 9.68 -1.30
C SER A 129 -16.23 11.01 -0.71
N GLU A 130 -16.82 10.99 0.48
CA GLU A 130 -17.28 12.19 1.19
C GLU A 130 -16.14 13.06 1.72
N GLN A 131 -14.96 12.46 1.97
CA GLN A 131 -13.81 13.15 2.55
C GLN A 131 -12.60 13.02 1.65
N TRP A 132 -12.43 14.01 0.76
CA TRP A 132 -11.36 14.02 -0.25
C TRP A 132 -9.94 13.86 0.30
N LEU A 133 -9.65 14.33 1.53
CA LEU A 133 -8.35 14.11 2.19
C LEU A 133 -8.07 12.63 2.39
N VAL A 134 -9.09 11.92 2.86
CA VAL A 134 -9.02 10.51 3.25
C VAL A 134 -8.94 9.66 2.02
N ALA A 135 -9.71 10.01 0.98
CA ALA A 135 -9.58 9.39 -0.33
C ALA A 135 -8.17 9.62 -0.92
N ALA A 136 -7.62 10.84 -0.82
CA ALA A 136 -6.29 11.15 -1.34
C ALA A 136 -5.18 10.36 -0.62
N HIS A 137 -5.21 10.29 0.71
CA HIS A 137 -4.26 9.48 1.48
C HIS A 137 -4.44 7.99 1.22
N PHE A 138 -5.68 7.50 1.08
CA PHE A 138 -5.93 6.12 0.67
C PHE A 138 -5.31 5.80 -0.70
N ILE A 139 -5.43 6.70 -1.68
CA ILE A 139 -4.77 6.59 -2.98
C ILE A 139 -3.25 6.61 -2.81
N ALA A 140 -2.71 7.55 -2.01
CA ALA A 140 -1.28 7.67 -1.79
C ALA A 140 -0.70 6.40 -1.14
N THR A 141 -1.31 5.87 -0.08
CA THR A 141 -0.84 4.65 0.57
C THR A 141 -0.99 3.44 -0.33
N THR A 142 -2.16 3.25 -0.95
CA THR A 142 -2.42 2.07 -1.79
C THR A 142 -1.59 2.10 -3.07
N LEU A 143 -1.62 3.20 -3.83
CA LEU A 143 -0.93 3.27 -5.12
C LEU A 143 0.52 3.72 -4.99
N CYS A 144 0.84 4.83 -4.33
CA CYS A 144 2.24 5.29 -4.22
C CYS A 144 3.04 4.37 -3.29
N GLY A 145 2.51 4.08 -2.09
CA GLY A 145 3.13 3.15 -1.14
C GLY A 145 3.24 1.74 -1.71
N GLY A 146 2.17 1.23 -2.31
CA GLY A 146 2.19 -0.06 -3.00
C GLY A 146 3.22 -0.10 -4.14
N THR A 147 3.30 0.93 -4.97
CA THR A 147 4.27 0.98 -6.08
C THR A 147 5.72 1.02 -5.57
N LEU A 148 6.00 1.80 -4.53
CA LEU A 148 7.32 1.82 -3.90
C LEU A 148 7.68 0.46 -3.32
N PHE A 149 6.73 -0.22 -2.68
CA PHE A 149 6.96 -1.55 -2.13
C PHE A 149 7.17 -2.58 -3.24
N ALA A 150 6.38 -2.54 -4.32
CA ALA A 150 6.59 -3.36 -5.51
C ALA A 150 7.98 -3.13 -6.13
N HIS A 151 8.39 -1.88 -6.27
CA HIS A 151 9.72 -1.53 -6.79
C HIS A 151 10.81 -2.08 -5.87
N THR A 152 10.66 -1.97 -4.54
CA THR A 152 11.58 -2.54 -3.56
C THR A 152 11.70 -4.06 -3.71
N ALA A 153 10.58 -4.76 -3.91
CA ALA A 153 10.55 -6.20 -4.15
C ALA A 153 11.20 -6.60 -5.48
N LEU A 154 11.03 -5.79 -6.54
CA LEU A 154 11.67 -5.98 -7.84
C LEU A 154 13.20 -5.77 -7.75
N VAL A 155 13.66 -4.75 -7.04
CA VAL A 155 15.08 -4.49 -6.78
C VAL A 155 15.68 -5.66 -6.00
N ARG A 156 14.99 -6.16 -4.96
CA ARG A 156 15.39 -7.36 -4.22
C ARG A 156 15.47 -8.61 -5.11
N ALA A 157 14.62 -8.72 -6.13
CA ALA A 157 14.63 -9.80 -7.11
C ALA A 157 15.68 -9.62 -8.23
N GLU A 158 16.46 -8.54 -8.19
CA GLU A 158 17.46 -8.16 -9.19
C GLU A 158 16.86 -8.15 -10.61
N HIS A 159 15.70 -7.49 -10.77
CA HIS A 159 15.13 -7.26 -12.10
C HIS A 159 16.10 -6.44 -12.97
N LYS A 160 16.02 -6.65 -14.29
CA LYS A 160 16.86 -5.96 -15.29
C LYS A 160 16.04 -5.03 -16.20
N VAL A 161 14.77 -4.83 -15.86
CA VAL A 161 13.84 -4.02 -16.66
C VAL A 161 14.05 -2.54 -16.30
N GLU A 162 14.83 -1.84 -17.10
CA GLU A 162 15.20 -0.44 -16.83
C GLU A 162 14.00 0.50 -16.84
N GLU A 163 12.97 0.21 -17.64
CA GLU A 163 11.78 1.06 -17.70
C GLU A 163 11.06 1.13 -16.36
N VAL A 164 11.05 0.03 -15.60
CA VAL A 164 10.46 -0.04 -14.26
C VAL A 164 11.18 0.91 -13.30
N ASN A 165 12.52 1.00 -13.39
CA ASN A 165 13.32 1.88 -12.54
C ASN A 165 13.03 3.37 -12.77
N ARG A 166 12.52 3.71 -13.97
CA ARG A 166 12.18 5.08 -14.34
C ARG A 166 10.70 5.40 -14.10
N TYR A 167 9.80 4.54 -14.55
CA TYR A 167 8.36 4.83 -14.52
C TYR A 167 7.74 4.68 -13.14
N LEU A 168 8.19 3.71 -12.33
CA LEU A 168 7.59 3.50 -11.00
C LEU A 168 7.81 4.70 -10.06
N PRO A 169 9.04 5.24 -9.91
CA PRO A 169 9.24 6.43 -9.07
C PRO A 169 8.53 7.67 -9.61
N LEU A 170 8.44 7.82 -10.95
CA LEU A 170 7.71 8.94 -11.56
C LEU A 170 6.21 8.86 -11.29
N LEU A 171 5.62 7.67 -11.40
CA LEU A 171 4.22 7.42 -11.06
C LEU A 171 3.94 7.77 -9.59
N GLY A 172 4.82 7.33 -8.69
CA GLY A 172 4.77 7.70 -7.28
C GLY A 172 4.82 9.20 -7.04
N ALA A 173 5.72 9.90 -7.73
CA ALA A 173 5.83 11.35 -7.64
C ALA A 173 4.56 12.08 -8.09
N VAL A 174 3.94 11.65 -9.19
CA VAL A 174 2.66 12.20 -9.66
C VAL A 174 1.56 12.00 -8.61
N ILE A 175 1.44 10.80 -8.05
CA ILE A 175 0.44 10.50 -7.01
C ILE A 175 0.68 11.36 -5.77
N ALA A 176 1.93 11.52 -5.33
CA ALA A 176 2.27 12.32 -4.16
C ALA A 176 1.98 13.82 -4.38
N VAL A 177 2.23 14.35 -5.57
CA VAL A 177 1.84 15.73 -5.92
C VAL A 177 0.33 15.90 -5.88
N ILE A 178 -0.44 14.96 -6.43
CA ILE A 178 -1.91 15.00 -6.35
C ILE A 178 -2.37 14.96 -4.89
N CYS A 179 -1.80 14.08 -4.06
CA CYS A 179 -2.11 14.00 -2.63
C CYS A 179 -1.77 15.30 -1.89
N LEU A 180 -0.66 15.95 -2.23
CA LEU A 180 -0.27 17.24 -1.65
C LEU A 180 -1.24 18.35 -2.03
N LEU A 181 -1.57 18.47 -3.32
CA LEU A 181 -2.47 19.52 -3.82
C LEU A 181 -3.88 19.39 -3.25
N THR A 182 -4.35 18.16 -3.08
CA THR A 182 -5.65 17.88 -2.46
C THR A 182 -5.62 18.05 -0.93
N GLY A 183 -4.46 17.85 -0.29
CA GLY A 183 -4.32 17.97 1.16
C GLY A 183 -4.16 19.39 1.71
N ILE A 184 -3.60 20.32 0.93
CA ILE A 184 -3.36 21.72 1.36
C ILE A 184 -4.64 22.44 1.86
N PRO A 185 -5.78 22.40 1.14
CA PRO A 185 -6.99 23.09 1.59
C PRO A 185 -7.50 22.60 2.95
N GLN A 186 -7.39 21.30 3.22
CA GLN A 186 -7.87 20.71 4.47
C GLN A 186 -6.89 20.91 5.64
N LEU A 187 -5.59 21.08 5.36
CA LEU A 187 -4.64 21.53 6.38
C LEU A 187 -5.02 22.91 6.96
N ALA A 188 -5.59 23.80 6.16
CA ALA A 188 -6.07 25.09 6.65
C ALA A 188 -7.28 24.96 7.59
N ASP A 189 -8.20 24.02 7.31
CA ASP A 189 -9.31 23.70 8.22
C ASP A 189 -8.80 23.05 9.51
N LEU A 190 -7.83 22.15 9.43
CA LEU A 190 -7.21 21.55 10.61
C LEU A 190 -6.44 22.59 11.45
N ALA A 191 -5.80 23.56 10.82
CA ALA A 191 -5.12 24.66 11.50
C ALA A 191 -6.12 25.55 12.27
N SER A 192 -7.25 25.90 11.64
CA SER A 192 -8.28 26.72 12.30
C SER A 192 -8.90 26.00 13.50
N ARG A 193 -9.11 24.68 13.42
CA ARG A 193 -9.57 23.84 14.54
C ARG A 193 -8.53 23.74 15.64
N ALA A 194 -7.25 23.60 15.28
CA ALA A 194 -6.17 23.59 16.26
C ALA A 194 -6.11 24.90 17.07
N GLU A 195 -6.35 26.05 16.43
CA GLU A 195 -6.40 27.35 17.11
C GLU A 195 -7.68 27.55 17.93
N THR A 196 -8.84 27.16 17.38
CA THR A 196 -10.15 27.45 18.00
C THR A 196 -10.50 26.47 19.13
N TYR A 197 -10.20 25.20 18.94
CA TYR A 197 -10.60 24.10 19.83
C TYR A 197 -9.43 23.43 20.54
N ASN A 198 -8.20 23.90 20.33
CA ASN A 198 -6.97 23.32 20.86
C ASN A 198 -6.76 21.85 20.41
N GLU A 199 -7.29 21.48 19.25
CA GLU A 199 -7.19 20.14 18.66
C GLU A 199 -5.94 20.02 17.77
N ILE A 200 -4.76 20.08 18.38
CA ILE A 200 -3.48 20.15 17.65
C ILE A 200 -3.08 18.81 17.02
N SER A 201 -3.51 17.68 17.59
CA SER A 201 -3.02 16.35 17.19
C SER A 201 -3.34 15.98 15.73
N PRO A 202 -4.56 16.16 15.21
CA PRO A 202 -4.88 15.86 13.81
C PRO A 202 -4.10 16.72 12.82
N PHE A 203 -3.85 18.00 13.15
CA PHE A 203 -3.07 18.91 12.33
C PHE A 203 -1.61 18.45 12.21
N VAL A 204 -0.95 18.18 13.35
CA VAL A 204 0.45 17.72 13.37
C VAL A 204 0.62 16.39 12.64
N ALA A 205 -0.33 15.45 12.83
CA ALA A 205 -0.29 14.14 12.18
C ALA A 205 -0.32 14.25 10.64
N HIS A 206 -1.18 15.11 10.10
CA HIS A 206 -1.29 15.33 8.65
C HIS A 206 -0.08 16.08 8.07
N VAL A 207 0.46 17.09 8.78
CA VAL A 207 1.68 17.78 8.36
C VAL A 207 2.85 16.80 8.30
N LEU A 208 3.01 15.96 9.32
CA LEU A 208 4.05 14.94 9.36
C LEU A 208 3.84 13.90 8.25
N SER A 209 2.60 13.46 8.02
CA SER A 209 2.26 12.52 6.96
C SER A 209 2.67 13.03 5.58
N LEU A 210 2.26 14.24 5.20
CA LEU A 210 2.59 14.83 3.91
C LEU A 210 4.10 15.09 3.77
N GLY A 211 4.75 15.58 4.84
CA GLY A 211 6.20 15.78 4.85
C GLY A 211 6.97 14.48 4.61
N LEU A 212 6.57 13.39 5.28
CA LEU A 212 7.19 12.07 5.13
C LEU A 212 6.86 11.43 3.78
N LEU A 213 5.68 11.66 3.20
CA LEU A 213 5.35 11.22 1.84
C LEU A 213 6.29 11.85 0.82
N LEU A 214 6.48 13.18 0.89
CA LEU A 214 7.40 13.90 0.02
C LEU A 214 8.85 13.45 0.23
N ALA A 215 9.28 13.24 1.47
CA ALA A 215 10.59 12.71 1.78
C ALA A 215 10.79 11.30 1.20
N ALA A 216 9.80 10.41 1.35
CA ALA A 216 9.84 9.05 0.80
C ALA A 216 10.00 9.07 -0.72
N VAL A 217 9.21 9.88 -1.42
CA VAL A 217 9.28 10.04 -2.87
C VAL A 217 10.59 10.69 -3.31
N GLY A 218 11.07 11.70 -2.58
CA GLY A 218 12.35 12.35 -2.84
C GLY A 218 13.52 11.35 -2.77
N VAL A 219 13.57 10.55 -1.71
CA VAL A 219 14.53 9.44 -1.57
C VAL A 219 14.36 8.42 -2.69
N TRP A 220 13.12 8.08 -3.04
CA TRP A 220 12.83 7.12 -4.09
C TRP A 220 13.25 7.58 -5.49
N LEU A 221 13.22 8.89 -5.74
CA LEU A 221 13.70 9.51 -6.99
C LEU A 221 15.24 9.61 -7.06
N MET A 222 15.96 9.44 -5.94
CA MET A 222 17.42 9.59 -5.90
C MET A 222 18.17 8.78 -6.96
N PRO A 223 17.86 7.50 -7.25
CA PRO A 223 18.53 6.74 -8.31
C PRO A 223 18.39 7.38 -9.69
N ILE A 224 17.24 7.98 -10.00
CA ILE A 224 17.00 8.68 -11.26
C ILE A 224 17.84 9.97 -11.31
N ILE A 225 17.80 10.76 -10.24
CA ILE A 225 18.50 12.05 -10.16
C ILE A 225 20.02 11.86 -10.23
N THR A 226 20.54 10.86 -9.52
CA THR A 226 21.97 10.55 -9.45
C THR A 226 22.46 9.66 -10.60
N LYS A 227 21.57 9.25 -11.51
CA LYS A 227 21.84 8.29 -12.60
C LYS A 227 22.51 7.00 -12.09
N SER A 228 22.09 6.54 -10.91
CA SER A 228 22.61 5.35 -10.25
C SER A 228 21.58 4.22 -10.28
N LYS A 229 22.03 2.98 -10.07
CA LYS A 229 21.11 1.85 -9.95
C LYS A 229 20.36 1.92 -8.62
N PRO A 230 19.04 1.65 -8.58
CA PRO A 230 18.31 1.56 -7.32
C PRO A 230 18.94 0.51 -6.40
N VAL A 231 19.36 0.95 -5.22
CA VAL A 231 19.94 0.07 -4.19
C VAL A 231 18.89 -0.27 -3.15
N LEU A 232 18.88 -1.52 -2.69
CA LEU A 232 17.84 -2.03 -1.80
C LEU A 232 17.71 -1.18 -0.52
N HIS A 233 18.83 -0.77 0.09
CA HIS A 233 18.82 0.01 1.33
C HIS A 233 18.11 1.35 1.20
N VAL A 234 18.30 2.06 0.08
CA VAL A 234 17.63 3.34 -0.20
C VAL A 234 16.14 3.11 -0.42
N MET A 235 15.76 2.05 -1.13
CA MET A 235 14.36 1.68 -1.35
C MET A 235 13.66 1.29 -0.04
N THR A 236 14.31 0.50 0.83
CA THR A 236 13.76 0.12 2.13
C THR A 236 13.63 1.33 3.07
N PHE A 237 14.55 2.29 2.99
CA PHE A 237 14.45 3.53 3.76
C PHE A 237 13.26 4.38 3.31
N ALA A 238 13.10 4.56 1.99
CA ALA A 238 11.91 5.23 1.43
C ALA A 238 10.62 4.50 1.84
N LEU A 239 10.62 3.16 1.83
CA LEU A 239 9.48 2.34 2.24
C LEU A 239 9.13 2.54 3.73
N ALA A 240 10.13 2.70 4.60
CA ALA A 240 9.89 3.02 6.01
C ALA A 240 9.26 4.42 6.16
N LEU A 241 9.74 5.41 5.40
CA LEU A 241 9.17 6.75 5.41
C LEU A 241 7.71 6.77 4.95
N ILE A 242 7.37 6.06 3.86
CA ILE A 242 5.97 6.02 3.36
C ILE A 242 5.06 5.24 4.30
N PHE A 243 5.59 4.24 5.00
CA PHE A 243 4.84 3.50 6.01
C PHE A 243 4.47 4.38 7.20
N ILE A 244 5.44 5.13 7.75
CA ILE A 244 5.20 6.09 8.85
C ILE A 244 4.26 7.21 8.37
N SER A 245 4.47 7.74 7.16
CA SER A 245 3.56 8.70 6.53
C SER A 245 2.12 8.20 6.51
N SER A 246 1.91 6.97 6.04
CA SER A 246 0.58 6.36 5.92
C SER A 246 -0.07 6.11 7.28
N TYR A 247 0.73 5.71 8.28
CA TYR A 247 0.25 5.58 9.64
C TYR A 247 -0.20 6.93 10.22
N CYS A 248 0.60 8.00 10.04
CA CYS A 248 0.25 9.33 10.52
C CYS A 248 -0.97 9.92 9.79
N ALA A 249 -1.17 9.62 8.51
CA ALA A 249 -2.40 9.95 7.81
C ALA A 249 -3.62 9.31 8.50
N GLY A 250 -3.50 8.02 8.84
CA GLY A 250 -4.56 7.29 9.51
C GLY A 250 -4.85 7.77 10.94
N VAL A 251 -3.85 8.27 11.67
CA VAL A 251 -4.00 8.85 13.03
C VAL A 251 -4.68 10.22 13.00
N GLY A 252 -4.58 10.93 11.88
CA GLY A 252 -5.17 12.25 11.74
C GLY A 252 -6.71 12.28 11.65
N TYR A 253 -7.36 11.10 11.64
CA TYR A 253 -8.82 10.96 11.55
C TYR A 253 -9.54 10.89 12.90
#